data_AF-U2MXM8-F1
#
_entry.id   AF-U2MXM8-F1
#
_cell.length_a   1.000
_cell.length_b   1.000
_cell.length_c   1.000
_cell.angle_alpha   90.00
_cell.angle_beta   90.00
_cell.angle_gamma   90.00
#
_symmetry.space_group_name_H-M   'P 1'
#
loop_
_entity.id
_entity.type
_entity.pdbx_description
1 polymer ?
#
loop_
_entity_poly.entity_id
_entity_poly.type
_entity_poly.pdbx_seq_one_letter_code
_entity_poly.pdbx_strand_id
1 'polypeptide(L)'
;MLIKGRTSKGNLLTKEPVHRIGLKSHGHSTLGGRKVWFDSDVNRINYEEHGRYLGEFNDEDAILVVLDNGEFYITNFDANNHYEDNIQVIEKWNAEKVWTAVLFDADNQGYAYVKRFLMEATKRHQNYLGENAENKLVLLSDVFYPRLKVTFAGHDSFRDTIEIDVDEFIGVKGFKAKGKRISTYQIGTIEELEPTRFPEKNETPNDETGNEEEEIENLDPDAGKSQQQVIDEITGQLSLFSDDNSQ
;
A
#
# COMPACT_ATOMS: atom_id res chain seq x y z
N MET A 1 -48.37 -13.30 -48.26
CA MET A 1 -47.94 -13.16 -46.85
C MET A 1 -46.59 -12.48 -46.83
N LEU A 2 -46.50 -11.39 -46.09
CA LEU A 2 -45.33 -10.53 -45.92
C LEU A 2 -44.78 -10.79 -44.51
N ILE A 3 -43.49 -11.10 -44.35
CA ILE A 3 -42.67 -11.13 -43.11
C ILE A 3 -41.25 -11.47 -43.60
N LYS A 4 -40.14 -10.82 -43.25
CA LYS A 4 -39.84 -9.62 -42.46
C LYS A 4 -38.37 -9.28 -42.78
N GLY A 5 -38.07 -7.99 -42.91
CA GLY A 5 -36.81 -7.46 -43.44
C GLY A 5 -35.57 -7.74 -42.59
N ARG A 6 -34.46 -8.00 -43.28
CA ARG A 6 -33.08 -7.88 -42.79
C ARG A 6 -32.72 -6.40 -42.67
N THR A 7 -32.96 -5.79 -41.52
CA THR A 7 -32.41 -4.48 -41.18
C THR A 7 -31.75 -4.55 -39.80
N SER A 8 -30.64 -5.27 -39.73
CA SER A 8 -29.64 -5.07 -38.69
C SER A 8 -28.70 -3.97 -39.19
N LYS A 9 -29.02 -2.70 -38.88
CA LYS A 9 -28.04 -1.61 -38.91
C LYS A 9 -27.22 -1.72 -37.63
N GLY A 10 -25.95 -2.13 -37.76
CA GLY A 10 -24.98 -1.93 -36.69
C GLY A 10 -24.80 -0.44 -36.42
N ASN A 11 -24.64 -0.06 -35.15
CA ASN A 11 -24.44 1.33 -34.77
C ASN A 11 -23.15 1.89 -35.39
N LEU A 12 -23.30 2.95 -36.19
CA LEU A 12 -22.19 3.72 -36.73
C LEU A 12 -21.85 4.81 -35.72
N LEU A 13 -20.78 4.63 -34.95
CA LEU A 13 -20.44 5.49 -33.81
C LEU A 13 -19.79 6.83 -34.21
N THR A 14 -19.38 7.03 -35.47
CA THR A 14 -18.96 8.35 -35.96
C THR A 14 -19.11 8.49 -37.48
N LYS A 15 -19.37 9.71 -37.95
CA LYS A 15 -19.52 10.06 -39.38
C LYS A 15 -18.22 10.56 -40.03
N GLU A 16 -17.14 10.64 -39.27
CA GLU A 16 -15.84 11.13 -39.76
C GLU A 16 -14.94 9.98 -40.26
N PRO A 17 -14.11 10.21 -41.30
CA PRO A 17 -13.21 9.20 -41.82
C PRO A 17 -12.11 8.86 -40.80
N VAL A 18 -12.13 7.63 -40.32
CA VAL A 18 -11.13 7.09 -39.40
C VAL A 18 -9.82 6.89 -40.17
N HIS A 19 -8.85 7.78 -39.97
CA HIS A 19 -7.60 7.77 -40.75
C HIS A 19 -6.59 6.72 -40.24
N ARG A 20 -6.71 6.28 -38.98
CA ARG A 20 -5.88 5.21 -38.40
C ARG A 20 -6.48 4.70 -37.09
N ILE A 21 -6.68 3.39 -36.98
CA ILE A 21 -6.94 2.72 -35.70
C ILE A 21 -5.58 2.19 -35.22
N GLY A 22 -4.95 2.92 -34.29
CA GLY A 22 -3.78 2.42 -33.59
C GLY A 22 -4.22 1.72 -32.31
N LEU A 23 -3.77 0.49 -32.10
CA LEU A 23 -3.79 -0.12 -30.77
C LEU A 23 -2.92 0.78 -29.88
N LYS A 24 -3.52 1.50 -28.92
CA LYS A 24 -2.75 1.97 -27.76
C LYS A 24 -2.43 0.71 -26.96
N SER A 25 -1.36 0.02 -27.33
CA SER A 25 -0.65 -0.77 -26.34
C SER A 25 -0.37 0.19 -25.19
N HIS A 26 -0.95 -0.07 -24.01
CA HIS A 26 -0.33 0.40 -22.79
C HIS A 26 1.06 -0.19 -22.83
N GLY A 27 2.03 0.62 -23.26
CA GLY A 27 3.42 0.24 -23.20
C GLY A 27 3.68 -0.01 -21.74
N HIS A 28 3.86 -1.27 -21.38
CA HIS A 28 4.65 -1.59 -20.20
C HIS A 28 5.97 -0.87 -20.44
N SER A 29 6.23 0.20 -19.69
CA SER A 29 7.42 1.02 -19.86
C SER A 29 8.64 0.11 -19.86
N THR A 30 9.32 0.05 -21.01
CA THR A 30 10.59 -0.67 -21.17
C THR A 30 11.77 0.13 -20.61
N LEU A 31 11.51 1.37 -20.19
CA LEU A 31 12.40 2.18 -19.37
C LEU A 31 11.92 2.03 -17.92
N GLY A 32 12.72 1.38 -17.06
CA GLY A 32 12.39 1.24 -15.64
C GLY A 32 12.07 2.61 -15.02
N GLY A 33 11.20 2.63 -14.02
CA GLY A 33 10.82 3.86 -13.36
C GLY A 33 11.99 4.47 -12.60
N ARG A 34 11.86 5.75 -12.26
CA ARG A 34 12.87 6.48 -11.52
C ARG A 34 12.64 6.28 -10.04
N LYS A 35 13.64 5.79 -9.32
CA LYS A 35 13.62 5.73 -7.86
C LYS A 35 13.67 7.14 -7.28
N VAL A 36 12.81 7.43 -6.30
CA VAL A 36 12.65 8.76 -5.69
C VAL A 36 12.79 8.64 -4.18
N TRP A 37 13.51 9.60 -3.59
CA TRP A 37 13.64 9.76 -2.14
C TRP A 37 13.22 11.17 -1.72
N PHE A 38 12.74 11.31 -0.49
CA PHE A 38 12.39 12.56 0.13
C PHE A 38 13.38 12.93 1.22
N ASP A 39 13.96 14.11 1.11
CA ASP A 39 14.86 14.70 2.09
C ASP A 39 14.10 15.74 2.93
N SER A 40 13.95 15.42 4.22
CA SER A 40 13.23 16.25 5.19
C SER A 40 14.02 17.49 5.65
N ASP A 41 15.34 17.54 5.45
CA ASP A 41 16.14 18.68 5.91
C ASP A 41 15.96 19.89 4.99
N VAL A 42 15.66 19.64 3.71
CA VAL A 42 15.44 20.67 2.68
C VAL A 42 14.03 20.66 2.10
N ASN A 43 13.16 19.75 2.56
CA ASN A 43 11.79 19.55 2.09
C ASN A 43 11.70 19.43 0.56
N ARG A 44 12.51 18.53 -0.01
CA ARG A 44 12.60 18.25 -1.45
C ARG A 44 12.77 16.77 -1.71
N ILE A 45 12.38 16.34 -2.91
CA ILE A 45 12.75 15.02 -3.39
C ILE A 45 14.08 15.05 -4.13
N ASN A 46 14.75 13.90 -4.15
CA ASN A 46 15.97 13.66 -4.91
C ASN A 46 15.98 12.24 -5.50
N TYR A 47 17.05 11.93 -6.23
CA TYR A 47 17.24 10.64 -6.90
C TYR A 47 18.61 10.02 -6.57
N GLU A 48 19.22 10.48 -5.47
CA GLU A 48 20.60 10.15 -5.06
C GLU A 48 20.62 9.26 -3.80
N GLU A 49 19.53 8.53 -3.55
CA GLU A 49 19.37 7.63 -2.40
C GLU A 49 19.47 8.32 -1.03
N HIS A 50 19.24 9.64 -0.97
CA HIS A 50 19.31 10.41 0.26
C HIS A 50 17.93 10.65 0.86
N GLY A 51 17.78 10.39 2.16
CA GLY A 51 16.51 10.55 2.88
C GLY A 51 15.60 9.32 2.76
N ARG A 52 14.28 9.54 2.86
CA ARG A 52 13.29 8.46 2.89
C ARG A 52 12.88 8.03 1.48
N TYR A 53 13.04 6.76 1.17
CA TYR A 53 12.59 6.20 -0.11
C TYR A 53 11.06 6.30 -0.27
N LEU A 54 10.60 6.88 -1.38
CA LEU A 54 9.18 7.01 -1.71
C LEU A 54 8.70 5.93 -2.68
N GLY A 55 9.60 5.31 -3.45
CA GLY A 55 9.28 4.30 -4.44
C GLY A 55 9.88 4.58 -5.82
N GLU A 56 9.51 3.74 -6.78
CA GLU A 56 9.88 3.86 -8.19
C GLU A 56 8.71 4.48 -8.97
N PHE A 57 8.99 5.52 -9.76
CA PHE A 57 7.98 6.36 -10.43
C PHE A 57 8.10 6.28 -11.95
N ASN A 58 6.97 6.04 -12.61
CA ASN A 58 6.77 6.18 -14.05
C ASN A 58 6.16 7.54 -14.38
N ASP A 59 6.07 7.87 -15.67
CA ASP A 59 5.60 9.18 -16.14
C ASP A 59 4.19 9.59 -15.64
N GLU A 60 3.32 8.62 -15.36
CA GLU A 60 1.94 8.86 -14.88
C GLU A 60 1.83 8.86 -13.34
N ASP A 61 2.89 8.49 -12.63
CA ASP A 61 2.88 8.42 -11.17
C ASP A 61 2.95 9.82 -10.54
N ALA A 62 2.38 9.93 -9.34
CA ALA A 62 2.32 11.15 -8.57
C ALA A 62 2.72 10.90 -7.12
N ILE A 63 3.09 11.96 -6.40
CA ILE A 63 3.38 11.94 -4.97
C ILE A 63 2.16 12.49 -4.24
N LEU A 64 1.66 11.76 -3.24
CA LEU A 64 0.69 12.25 -2.27
C LEU A 64 1.42 12.99 -1.16
N VAL A 65 0.93 14.18 -0.82
CA VAL A 65 1.36 14.94 0.34
C VAL A 65 0.14 15.15 1.23
N VAL A 66 0.29 14.85 2.52
CA VAL A 66 -0.71 15.11 3.57
C VAL A 66 -0.04 15.94 4.64
N LEU A 67 -0.66 17.05 5.02
CA LEU A 67 -0.20 17.98 6.01
C LEU A 67 -0.88 17.72 7.37
N ASP A 68 -0.26 18.16 8.45
CA ASP A 68 -0.75 17.98 9.83
C ASP A 68 -2.11 18.63 10.12
N ASN A 69 -2.49 19.64 9.34
CA ASN A 69 -3.78 20.33 9.39
C ASN A 69 -4.89 19.62 8.59
N GLY A 70 -4.61 18.44 8.05
CA GLY A 70 -5.54 17.64 7.26
C GLY A 70 -5.71 18.10 5.81
N GLU A 71 -4.91 19.06 5.36
CA GLU A 71 -4.79 19.34 3.93
C GLU A 71 -4.01 18.24 3.23
N PHE A 72 -4.35 17.99 1.98
CA PHE A 72 -3.65 17.04 1.13
C PHE A 72 -3.76 17.46 -0.34
N TYR A 73 -2.78 17.03 -1.12
CA TYR A 73 -2.71 17.24 -2.56
C TYR A 73 -1.79 16.20 -3.20
N ILE A 74 -1.83 16.12 -4.53
CA ILE A 74 -0.85 15.36 -5.31
C ILE A 74 0.03 16.27 -6.15
N THR A 75 1.29 15.90 -6.30
CA THR A 75 2.25 16.59 -7.17
C THR A 75 2.99 15.60 -8.09
N ASN A 76 3.65 16.12 -9.11
CA ASN A 76 4.60 15.32 -9.91
C ASN A 76 5.89 15.07 -9.09
N PHE A 77 6.77 14.23 -9.63
CA PHE A 77 8.04 13.88 -8.99
C PHE A 77 9.22 14.71 -9.53
N ASP A 78 9.06 16.02 -9.73
CA ASP A 78 10.15 16.94 -10.10
C ASP A 78 10.96 17.38 -8.86
N ALA A 79 12.29 17.23 -8.88
CA ALA A 79 13.18 17.60 -7.77
C ALA A 79 13.21 19.12 -7.46
N ASN A 80 12.74 19.96 -8.37
CA ASN A 80 12.60 21.40 -8.13
C ASN A 80 11.40 21.74 -7.24
N ASN A 81 10.44 20.81 -7.06
CA ASN A 81 9.31 20.99 -6.16
C ASN A 81 9.80 21.24 -4.73
N HIS A 82 9.17 22.18 -4.06
CA HIS A 82 9.39 22.47 -2.65
C HIS A 82 8.13 22.11 -1.88
N TYR A 83 8.28 21.32 -0.82
CA TYR A 83 7.17 20.92 0.03
C TYR A 83 7.11 21.79 1.28
N GLU A 84 5.96 21.80 1.95
CA GLU A 84 5.76 22.50 3.21
C GLU A 84 6.51 21.82 4.36
N ASP A 85 6.72 22.54 5.47
CA ASP A 85 7.44 21.99 6.63
C ASP A 85 6.55 21.08 7.50
N ASN A 86 5.23 21.19 7.37
CA ASN A 86 4.24 20.51 8.23
C ASN A 86 3.68 19.23 7.60
N ILE A 87 4.52 18.49 6.88
CA ILE A 87 4.14 17.22 6.25
C ILE A 87 3.93 16.15 7.31
N GLN A 88 2.73 15.58 7.33
CA GLN A 88 2.39 14.39 8.10
C GLN A 88 2.71 13.11 7.32
N VAL A 89 2.35 13.06 6.03
CA VAL A 89 2.60 11.92 5.14
C VAL A 89 3.11 12.44 3.80
N ILE A 90 4.16 11.80 3.28
CA ILE A 90 4.56 11.94 1.88
C ILE A 90 4.91 10.57 1.31
N GLU A 91 4.26 10.16 0.24
CA GLU A 91 4.40 8.82 -0.35
C GLU A 91 3.99 8.80 -1.82
N LYS A 92 4.28 7.70 -2.52
CA LYS A 92 3.74 7.47 -3.86
C LYS A 92 2.21 7.39 -3.79
N TRP A 93 1.54 8.14 -4.66
CA TRP A 93 0.08 8.20 -4.70
C TRP A 93 -0.53 6.87 -5.13
N ASN A 94 -1.49 6.37 -4.34
CA ASN A 94 -2.33 5.24 -4.66
C ASN A 94 -3.81 5.64 -4.52
N ALA A 95 -4.53 5.64 -5.65
CA ALA A 95 -5.93 6.06 -5.71
C ALA A 95 -6.90 5.11 -4.99
N GLU A 96 -6.52 3.86 -4.77
CA GLU A 96 -7.33 2.83 -4.13
C GLU A 96 -7.02 2.68 -2.63
N LYS A 97 -6.02 3.41 -2.12
CA LYS A 97 -5.63 3.37 -0.72
C LYS A 97 -6.72 4.00 0.16
N VAL A 98 -7.30 3.17 1.03
CA VAL A 98 -8.31 3.58 2.00
C VAL A 98 -7.63 4.15 3.24
N TRP A 99 -8.09 5.32 3.64
CA TRP A 99 -7.64 6.03 4.83
C TRP A 99 -8.73 6.04 5.89
N THR A 100 -8.31 5.91 7.13
CA THR A 100 -9.14 6.08 8.32
C THR A 100 -8.68 7.32 9.06
N ALA A 101 -9.58 8.27 9.28
CA ALA A 101 -9.31 9.43 10.13
C ALA A 101 -10.27 9.44 11.32
N VAL A 102 -9.72 9.75 12.49
CA VAL A 102 -10.50 10.08 13.69
C VAL A 102 -10.29 11.56 13.98
N LEU A 103 -11.38 12.28 14.19
CA LEU A 103 -11.35 13.71 14.49
C LEU A 103 -12.41 14.11 15.52
N PHE A 104 -12.19 15.24 16.17
CA PHE A 104 -13.23 15.97 16.88
C PHE A 104 -13.86 16.99 15.94
N ASP A 105 -15.17 16.89 15.74
CA ASP A 105 -15.94 17.73 14.84
C ASP A 105 -16.55 18.92 15.61
N ALA A 106 -15.98 20.11 15.40
CA ALA A 106 -16.36 21.33 16.09
C ALA A 106 -17.79 21.79 15.74
N ASP A 107 -18.28 21.50 14.53
CA ASP A 107 -19.65 21.81 14.13
C ASP A 107 -20.67 20.91 14.86
N ASN A 108 -20.21 19.79 15.42
CA ASN A 108 -21.04 18.77 16.04
C ASN A 108 -20.69 18.57 17.52
N GLN A 109 -20.64 19.68 18.27
CA GLN A 109 -20.39 19.72 19.72
C GLN A 109 -19.00 19.22 20.15
N GLY A 110 -18.05 19.08 19.21
CA GLY A 110 -16.73 18.54 19.49
C GLY A 110 -16.73 17.05 19.78
N TYR A 111 -17.77 16.30 19.36
CA TYR A 111 -17.76 14.84 19.51
C TYR A 111 -16.74 14.20 18.58
N ALA A 112 -16.24 13.02 18.97
CA ALA A 112 -15.34 12.25 18.13
C ALA A 112 -16.11 11.52 17.03
N TYR A 113 -15.61 11.64 15.81
CA TYR A 113 -16.07 10.95 14.62
C TYR A 113 -14.93 10.13 14.03
N VAL A 114 -15.29 8.96 13.49
CA VAL A 114 -14.39 8.17 12.64
C VAL A 114 -14.96 8.15 11.23
N LYS A 115 -14.07 8.30 10.25
CA LYS A 115 -14.44 8.21 8.83
C LYS A 115 -13.42 7.39 8.07
N ARG A 116 -13.91 6.67 7.05
CA ARG A 116 -13.08 5.94 6.09
C ARG A 116 -13.31 6.49 4.70
N PHE A 117 -12.24 6.72 3.95
CA PHE A 117 -12.33 7.40 2.65
C PHE A 117 -11.12 7.12 1.76
N LEU A 118 -11.31 7.30 0.47
CA LEU A 118 -10.21 7.51 -0.49
C LEU A 118 -9.92 9.01 -0.54
N MET A 119 -8.65 9.40 -0.66
CA MET A 119 -8.29 10.81 -0.70
C MET A 119 -8.86 11.52 -1.95
N GLU A 120 -9.08 10.83 -3.07
CA GLU A 120 -9.55 11.44 -4.33
C GLU A 120 -8.71 12.69 -4.71
N ALA A 121 -7.40 12.60 -4.49
CA ALA A 121 -6.52 13.76 -4.47
C ALA A 121 -6.34 14.40 -5.84
N THR A 122 -6.22 15.73 -5.82
CA THR A 122 -5.95 16.56 -7.00
C THR A 122 -4.70 17.41 -6.76
N LYS A 123 -4.24 18.13 -7.79
CA LYS A 123 -3.14 19.10 -7.64
C LYS A 123 -3.49 20.32 -6.78
N ARG A 124 -4.78 20.51 -6.46
CA ARG A 124 -5.23 21.59 -5.58
C ARG A 124 -5.34 21.03 -4.17
N HIS A 125 -5.00 21.87 -3.18
CA HIS A 125 -5.20 21.54 -1.78
C HIS A 125 -6.68 21.24 -1.53
N GLN A 126 -6.90 20.10 -0.90
CA GLN A 126 -8.19 19.64 -0.39
C GLN A 126 -8.02 19.33 1.09
N ASN A 127 -9.08 19.43 1.88
CA ASN A 127 -9.00 19.14 3.30
C ASN A 127 -9.98 18.03 3.67
N TYR A 128 -9.50 17.01 4.37
CA TYR A 128 -10.32 15.88 4.78
C TYR A 128 -10.95 16.09 6.16
N LEU A 129 -10.48 17.02 6.99
CA LEU A 129 -11.12 17.40 8.27
C LEU A 129 -12.38 18.25 8.06
N GLY A 130 -12.55 18.86 6.88
CA GLY A 130 -13.68 19.71 6.55
C GLY A 130 -13.29 21.18 6.44
N GLU A 131 -14.26 22.08 6.52
CA GLU A 131 -14.05 23.53 6.34
C GLU A 131 -13.84 24.28 7.68
N ASN A 132 -14.26 23.69 8.80
CA ASN A 132 -14.09 24.31 10.11
C ASN A 132 -12.68 24.08 10.65
N ALA A 133 -11.91 25.16 10.81
CA ALA A 133 -10.53 25.14 11.32
C ALA A 133 -10.42 24.67 12.78
N GLU A 134 -11.52 24.68 13.54
CA GLU A 134 -11.56 24.15 14.92
C GLU A 134 -11.72 22.63 14.97
N ASN A 135 -11.89 21.96 13.82
CA ASN A 135 -11.84 20.51 13.75
C ASN A 135 -10.43 20.01 14.10
N LYS A 136 -10.34 19.03 14.99
CA LYS A 136 -9.06 18.51 15.48
C LYS A 136 -8.86 17.09 15.03
N LEU A 137 -7.80 16.85 14.27
CA LEU A 137 -7.33 15.50 13.96
C LEU A 137 -6.87 14.81 15.25
N VAL A 138 -7.29 13.56 15.43
CA VAL A 138 -6.81 12.69 16.50
C VAL A 138 -5.79 11.70 15.95
N LEU A 139 -6.14 11.02 14.85
CA LEU A 139 -5.22 10.15 14.11
C LEU A 139 -5.65 10.01 12.65
N LEU A 140 -4.67 9.72 11.80
CA LEU A 140 -4.84 9.32 10.41
C LEU A 140 -4.07 8.00 10.22
N SER A 141 -4.73 6.99 9.67
CA SER A 141 -4.19 5.65 9.46
C SER A 141 -4.56 5.11 8.09
N ASP A 142 -3.67 4.32 7.51
CA ASP A 142 -3.85 3.58 6.26
C ASP A 142 -3.97 2.06 6.48
N VAL A 143 -4.11 1.62 7.73
CA VAL A 143 -4.29 0.21 8.08
C VAL A 143 -5.61 -0.31 7.46
N PHE A 144 -5.54 -1.48 6.84
CA PHE A 144 -6.66 -2.05 6.09
C PHE A 144 -7.87 -2.39 6.98
N TYR A 145 -7.60 -2.94 8.16
CA TYR A 145 -8.59 -3.30 9.19
C TYR A 145 -8.25 -2.61 10.53
N PRO A 146 -8.40 -1.28 10.62
CA PRO A 146 -7.98 -0.54 11.80
C PRO A 146 -8.90 -0.87 12.98
N ARG A 147 -8.31 -0.96 14.17
CA ARG A 147 -9.03 -1.14 15.42
C ARG A 147 -8.74 0.05 16.33
N LEU A 148 -9.78 0.58 16.96
CA LEU A 148 -9.64 1.74 17.85
C LEU A 148 -10.01 1.33 19.27
N LYS A 149 -9.18 1.73 20.24
CA LYS A 149 -9.51 1.69 21.66
C LYS A 149 -9.85 3.10 22.12
N VAL A 150 -11.03 3.27 22.68
CA VAL A 150 -11.52 4.56 23.16
C VAL A 150 -11.69 4.49 24.67
N THR A 151 -11.02 5.40 25.37
CA THR A 151 -11.11 5.55 26.82
C THR A 151 -11.88 6.82 27.15
N PHE A 152 -12.87 6.72 28.04
CA PHE A 152 -13.66 7.86 28.47
C PHE A 152 -12.95 8.69 29.56
N ALA A 153 -13.28 9.97 29.65
CA ALA A 153 -12.68 10.90 30.60
C ALA A 153 -13.72 11.77 31.31
N GLY A 154 -13.26 12.57 32.28
CA GLY A 154 -14.09 13.49 33.03
C GLY A 154 -15.22 12.78 33.77
N HIS A 155 -16.44 13.27 33.59
CA HIS A 155 -17.62 12.69 34.22
C HIS A 155 -17.95 11.28 33.73
N ASP A 156 -17.44 10.89 32.57
CA ASP A 156 -17.69 9.59 31.96
C ASP A 156 -16.56 8.57 32.19
N SER A 157 -15.51 8.95 32.93
CA SER A 157 -14.31 8.12 33.20
C SER A 157 -14.59 6.79 33.91
N PHE A 158 -15.75 6.63 34.55
CA PHE A 158 -16.17 5.39 35.18
C PHE A 158 -16.62 4.32 34.17
N ARG A 159 -16.77 4.67 32.89
CA ARG A 159 -17.18 3.73 31.84
C ARG A 159 -16.00 2.91 31.35
N ASP A 160 -16.29 1.66 31.02
CA ASP A 160 -15.33 0.77 30.39
C ASP A 160 -14.88 1.31 29.03
N THR A 161 -13.64 1.01 28.67
CA THR A 161 -13.09 1.32 27.34
C THR A 161 -13.86 0.55 26.27
N ILE A 162 -14.09 1.18 25.13
CA ILE A 162 -14.71 0.52 23.98
C ILE A 162 -13.64 0.19 22.93
N GLU A 163 -13.74 -0.98 22.35
CA GLU A 163 -12.95 -1.37 21.17
C GLU A 163 -13.86 -1.34 19.94
N ILE A 164 -13.39 -0.70 18.87
CA ILE A 164 -14.14 -0.51 17.64
C ILE A 164 -13.35 -1.13 16.50
N ASP A 165 -13.94 -2.12 15.82
CA ASP A 165 -13.51 -2.52 14.49
C ASP A 165 -14.03 -1.48 13.50
N VAL A 166 -13.12 -0.71 12.89
CA VAL A 166 -13.50 0.45 12.08
C VAL A 166 -14.11 0.04 10.75
N ASP A 167 -13.72 -1.11 10.18
CA ASP A 167 -14.25 -1.62 8.93
C ASP A 167 -15.73 -1.99 9.07
N GLU A 168 -16.08 -2.67 10.16
CA GLU A 168 -17.47 -3.02 10.49
C GLU A 168 -18.27 -1.80 10.99
N PHE A 169 -17.61 -0.85 11.65
CA PHE A 169 -18.28 0.32 12.20
C PHE A 169 -18.73 1.31 11.11
N ILE A 170 -17.92 1.53 10.07
CA ILE A 170 -18.21 2.45 8.97
C ILE A 170 -17.60 1.96 7.64
N GLY A 171 -18.42 1.93 6.59
CA GLY A 171 -17.93 1.69 5.22
C GLY A 171 -17.24 2.92 4.61
N VAL A 172 -16.44 2.70 3.57
CA VAL A 172 -15.74 3.76 2.83
C VAL A 172 -16.73 4.77 2.23
N LYS A 173 -16.48 6.07 2.46
CA LYS A 173 -17.22 7.22 1.93
C LYS A 173 -16.27 8.16 1.20
N GLY A 174 -16.78 9.29 0.69
CA GLY A 174 -15.92 10.35 0.17
C GLY A 174 -15.21 11.11 1.28
N PHE A 175 -14.05 11.71 0.98
CA PHE A 175 -13.23 12.41 1.98
C PHE A 175 -13.96 13.59 2.66
N LYS A 176 -14.96 14.19 1.99
CA LYS A 176 -15.79 15.27 2.56
C LYS A 176 -16.90 14.79 3.50
N ALA A 177 -17.12 13.47 3.60
CA ALA A 177 -18.14 12.95 4.49
C ALA A 177 -17.70 13.10 5.96
N LYS A 178 -18.66 13.45 6.83
CA LYS A 178 -18.42 13.62 8.27
C LYS A 178 -17.96 12.35 8.98
N GLY A 179 -18.38 11.18 8.49
CA GLY A 179 -18.15 9.90 9.14
C GLY A 179 -19.26 9.50 10.11
N LYS A 180 -18.93 8.61 11.06
CA LYS A 180 -19.85 8.10 12.09
C LYS A 180 -19.34 8.49 13.46
N ARG A 181 -20.24 9.03 14.28
CA ARG A 181 -19.94 9.43 15.66
C ARG A 181 -19.58 8.21 16.49
N ILE A 182 -18.47 8.28 17.22
CA ILE A 182 -17.99 7.22 18.12
C ILE A 182 -18.89 7.15 19.35
N SER A 183 -19.08 8.29 20.02
CA SER A 183 -19.88 8.41 21.23
C SER A 183 -20.33 9.86 21.45
N THR A 184 -21.36 10.04 22.29
CA THR A 184 -21.75 11.36 22.83
C THR A 184 -21.13 11.64 24.20
N TYR A 185 -20.39 10.68 24.76
CA TYR A 185 -19.68 10.83 26.03
C TYR A 185 -18.34 11.53 25.84
N GLN A 186 -17.81 12.06 26.94
CA GLN A 186 -16.52 12.71 26.97
C GLN A 186 -15.40 11.67 26.79
N ILE A 187 -14.67 11.79 25.69
CA ILE A 187 -13.55 10.90 25.35
C ILE A 187 -12.24 11.51 25.89
N GLY A 188 -11.41 10.66 26.50
CA GLY A 188 -10.06 10.99 26.95
C GLY A 188 -9.03 10.67 25.90
N THR A 189 -8.86 9.38 25.60
CA THR A 189 -7.87 8.91 24.62
C THR A 189 -8.52 8.02 23.57
N ILE A 190 -7.99 8.12 22.35
CA ILE A 190 -8.30 7.22 21.24
C ILE A 190 -6.96 6.70 20.75
N GLU A 191 -6.78 5.39 20.84
CA GLU A 191 -5.55 4.71 20.46
C GLU A 191 -5.86 3.74 19.31
N GLU A 192 -4.99 3.70 18.31
CA GLU A 192 -5.04 2.65 17.30
C GLU A 192 -4.42 1.37 17.88
N LEU A 193 -5.14 0.26 17.73
CA LEU A 193 -4.68 -1.07 18.08
C LEU A 193 -4.24 -1.82 16.83
N GLU A 194 -3.34 -2.78 17.03
CA GLU A 194 -2.92 -3.67 15.95
C GLU A 194 -4.11 -4.42 15.32
N PRO A 195 -4.13 -4.53 13.98
CA PRO A 195 -5.19 -5.23 13.27
C PRO A 195 -5.16 -6.73 13.60
N THR A 196 -6.34 -7.34 13.72
CA THR A 196 -6.49 -8.79 13.94
C THR A 196 -6.67 -9.58 12.65
N ARG A 197 -6.93 -8.87 11.55
CA ARG A 197 -7.14 -9.42 10.20
C ARG A 197 -6.18 -8.71 9.26
N PHE A 198 -5.74 -9.42 8.23
CA PHE A 198 -4.93 -8.88 7.15
C PHE A 198 -5.64 -9.15 5.82
N PRO A 199 -5.52 -8.25 4.84
CA PRO A 199 -6.12 -8.50 3.53
C PRO A 199 -5.57 -9.80 2.97
N GLU A 200 -6.45 -10.63 2.40
CA GLU A 200 -6.01 -11.79 1.63
C GLU A 200 -5.09 -11.29 0.53
N LYS A 201 -3.90 -11.89 0.43
CA LYS A 201 -2.95 -11.57 -0.63
C LYS A 201 -3.62 -12.01 -1.93
N ASN A 202 -4.22 -11.07 -2.66
CA ASN A 202 -4.73 -11.36 -3.99
C ASN A 202 -3.54 -11.83 -4.83
N GLU A 203 -3.49 -13.12 -5.13
CA GLU A 203 -2.58 -13.67 -6.12
C GLU A 203 -2.94 -13.05 -7.46
N THR A 204 -2.25 -11.96 -7.82
CA THR A 204 -2.14 -11.58 -9.22
C THR A 204 -1.43 -12.74 -9.93
N PRO A 205 -1.99 -13.32 -11.01
CA PRO A 205 -1.28 -14.32 -11.81
C PRO A 205 -0.22 -13.60 -12.66
N ASN A 206 0.85 -13.14 -12.02
CA ASN A 206 2.14 -12.84 -12.62
C ASN A 206 3.15 -12.50 -11.51
N ASP A 207 3.51 -13.51 -10.74
CA ASP A 207 4.84 -13.61 -10.17
C ASP A 207 5.26 -15.07 -10.38
N GLU A 208 5.86 -15.34 -11.54
CA GLU A 208 6.83 -16.44 -11.65
C GLU A 208 8.07 -16.04 -10.83
N THR A 209 7.91 -16.00 -9.50
CA THR A 209 8.98 -16.38 -8.60
C THR A 209 8.61 -17.78 -8.14
N GLY A 210 8.96 -18.74 -9.00
CA GLY A 210 9.13 -20.11 -8.59
C GLY A 210 10.05 -20.09 -7.38
N ASN A 211 9.50 -20.54 -6.25
CA ASN A 211 10.29 -20.99 -5.13
C ASN A 211 10.95 -22.29 -5.60
N GLU A 212 11.98 -22.17 -6.44
CA GLU A 212 12.93 -23.24 -6.65
C GLU A 212 13.74 -23.28 -5.36
N GLU A 213 13.38 -24.23 -4.50
CA GLU A 213 14.33 -24.80 -3.56
C GLU A 213 15.55 -25.19 -4.41
N GLU A 214 16.63 -24.41 -4.30
CA GLU A 214 17.94 -24.82 -4.82
C GLU A 214 18.34 -26.09 -4.05
N GLU A 215 17.88 -27.25 -4.53
CA GLU A 215 18.66 -28.48 -4.40
C GLU A 215 19.97 -28.22 -5.13
N ILE A 216 20.98 -27.81 -4.37
CA ILE A 216 22.35 -27.83 -4.84
C ILE A 216 22.67 -29.31 -5.13
N GLU A 217 22.46 -29.74 -6.36
CA GLU A 217 22.95 -31.02 -6.87
C GLU A 217 24.48 -30.98 -6.73
N ASN A 218 24.98 -31.70 -5.73
CA ASN A 218 26.40 -31.79 -5.47
C ASN A 218 27.02 -32.70 -6.54
N LEU A 219 27.46 -32.10 -7.65
CA LEU A 219 28.06 -32.76 -8.82
C LEU A 219 29.49 -33.29 -8.56
N ASP A 220 29.89 -33.44 -7.29
CA ASP A 220 31.18 -34.01 -6.94
C ASP A 220 31.08 -35.55 -6.90
N PRO A 221 31.68 -36.28 -7.86
CA PRO A 221 31.61 -37.74 -7.92
C PRO A 221 32.29 -38.45 -6.74
N ASP A 222 32.98 -37.72 -5.85
CA ASP A 222 33.65 -38.27 -4.68
C ASP A 222 32.98 -37.92 -3.34
N ALA A 223 31.80 -37.30 -3.36
CA ALA A 223 31.00 -37.02 -2.16
C ALA A 223 30.51 -38.33 -1.49
N GLY A 224 31.32 -38.89 -0.60
CA GLY A 224 31.00 -40.10 0.17
C GLY A 224 32.12 -41.15 0.22
N LYS A 225 33.23 -40.96 -0.52
CA LYS A 225 34.38 -41.86 -0.42
C LYS A 225 35.27 -41.48 0.77
N SER A 226 35.74 -42.47 1.52
CA SER A 226 36.74 -42.21 2.56
C SER A 226 38.09 -41.85 1.92
N GLN A 227 38.93 -41.08 2.63
CA GLN A 227 40.25 -40.71 2.12
C GLN A 227 41.09 -41.91 1.68
N GLN A 228 40.89 -43.08 2.30
CA GLN A 228 41.56 -44.33 1.93
C GLN A 228 41.10 -44.84 0.56
N GLN A 229 39.80 -44.75 0.24
CA GLN A 229 39.23 -45.22 -1.02
C GLN A 229 39.67 -44.37 -2.20
N VAL A 230 39.83 -43.06 -2.00
CA VAL A 230 40.33 -42.14 -3.05
C VAL A 230 41.81 -42.41 -3.33
N ILE A 231 42.61 -42.70 -2.30
CA ILE A 231 44.04 -43.00 -2.47
C ILE A 231 44.22 -44.34 -3.22
N ASP A 232 43.47 -45.38 -2.87
CA ASP A 232 43.57 -46.70 -3.49
C ASP A 232 43.20 -46.68 -4.99
N GLU A 233 42.22 -45.83 -5.38
CA GLU A 233 41.80 -45.62 -6.76
C GLU A 233 42.88 -44.89 -7.60
N ILE A 234 43.61 -43.94 -6.99
CA ILE A 234 44.71 -43.21 -7.64
C ILE A 234 45.97 -44.08 -7.76
N THR A 235 46.28 -44.91 -6.77
CA THR A 235 47.50 -45.73 -6.75
C THR A 235 47.35 -47.10 -7.39
N GLY A 236 46.13 -47.52 -7.75
CA GLY A 236 45.85 -48.78 -8.44
C GLY A 236 46.22 -50.02 -7.63
N GLN A 237 46.26 -49.90 -6.31
CA GLN A 237 46.74 -50.94 -5.41
C GLN A 237 45.54 -51.57 -4.70
N LEU A 238 45.20 -52.82 -5.03
CA LEU A 238 44.17 -53.57 -4.29
C LEU A 238 44.73 -53.96 -2.92
N SER A 239 44.21 -53.35 -1.85
CA SER A 239 44.38 -53.86 -0.49
C SER A 239 43.66 -55.20 -0.34
N LEU A 240 44.39 -56.21 0.13
CA LEU A 240 43.98 -57.63 0.18
C LEU A 240 43.59 -58.10 1.59
N PHE A 241 43.26 -57.18 2.51
CA PHE A 241 42.87 -57.55 3.87
C PHE A 241 41.46 -57.02 4.18
N SER A 242 40.51 -57.95 4.17
CA SER A 242 39.20 -57.79 4.79
C SER A 242 39.34 -58.16 6.25
N ASP A 243 39.27 -57.21 7.17
CA ASP A 243 39.09 -57.53 8.58
C ASP A 243 37.64 -57.25 8.99
N ASP A 244 36.93 -58.36 9.02
CA ASP A 244 35.76 -58.65 9.81
C ASP A 244 36.07 -58.40 11.30
N ASN A 245 35.37 -57.44 11.93
CA ASN A 245 34.64 -57.73 13.16
C ASN A 245 33.93 -56.51 13.74
N SER A 246 32.65 -56.72 14.01
CA SER A 246 31.97 -56.19 15.18
C SER A 246 32.74 -56.52 16.47
N GLN A 247 33.38 -55.52 17.08
CA GLN A 247 33.12 -55.03 18.44
C GLN A 247 33.90 -53.76 18.73
#